data_AF-A0A956H9Y7-F1
#
_entry.id   AF-A0A956H9Y7-F1
#
_cell.length_a   1.000
_cell.length_b   1.000
_cell.length_c   1.000
_cell.angle_alpha   90.00
_cell.angle_beta   90.00
_cell.angle_gamma   90.00
#
_symmetry.space_group_name_H-M   'P 1'
#
loop_
_entity.id
_entity.type
_entity.pdbx_description
1 polymer ?
#
loop_
_entity_poly.entity_id
_entity_poly.type
_entity_poly.pdbx_seq_one_letter_code
_entity_poly.pdbx_strand_id
1 'polypeptide(L)'
;VGLTGADAEAAARDWSLLGGFYGQCMDEAAVETAGMAPLEPVLTAIAKADKKDLGATLGMLQAQGLDGLWSVGVFGDLKDPDTNMAYLEQAGLGLPDRDYYLKDDEGSVALQVAYRAYIAQLLEMSGIDAAQAKKDADDIYAFEKALAQLSLPRDELRDPEKVYNPITIAELDK
;
A
#
# COMPACT_ATOMS: atom_id res chain seq x y z
N VAL A 1 -25.61 30.61 -11.36
CA VAL A 1 -25.32 30.35 -9.94
C VAL A 1 -23.94 30.93 -9.69
N GLY A 2 -23.87 32.14 -9.12
CA GLY A 2 -22.62 32.86 -8.92
C GLY A 2 -21.97 32.39 -7.63
N LEU A 3 -20.71 31.96 -7.71
CA LEU A 3 -19.89 31.67 -6.54
C LEU A 3 -19.76 32.95 -5.71
N THR A 4 -19.98 32.86 -4.40
CA THR A 4 -19.74 33.98 -3.49
C THR A 4 -18.23 34.31 -3.45
N GLY A 5 -17.84 35.46 -2.89
CA GLY A 5 -16.42 35.83 -2.80
C GLY A 5 -15.55 34.78 -2.10
N ALA A 6 -16.08 34.13 -1.05
CA ALA A 6 -15.38 33.05 -0.33
C ALA A 6 -15.25 31.77 -1.17
N ASP A 7 -16.27 31.42 -1.96
CA ASP A 7 -16.22 30.26 -2.85
C ASP A 7 -15.24 30.46 -4.01
N ALA A 8 -15.12 31.70 -4.51
CA ALA A 8 -14.16 32.05 -5.55
C ALA A 8 -12.70 32.04 -5.03
N GLU A 9 -12.47 32.49 -3.80
CA GLU A 9 -11.15 32.42 -3.15
C GLU A 9 -10.73 30.98 -2.83
N ALA A 10 -11.66 30.15 -2.36
CA ALA A 10 -11.44 28.72 -2.15
C ALA A 10 -11.09 28.01 -3.46
N ALA A 11 -11.86 28.24 -4.53
CA ALA A 11 -11.58 27.67 -5.83
C ALA A 11 -10.22 28.12 -6.39
N ALA A 12 -9.87 29.41 -6.25
CA ALA A 12 -8.57 29.92 -6.69
C ALA A 12 -7.40 29.28 -5.93
N ARG A 13 -7.57 29.04 -4.62
CA ARG A 13 -6.59 28.30 -3.81
C ARG A 13 -6.45 26.86 -4.28
N ASP A 14 -7.56 26.16 -4.54
CA ASP A 14 -7.53 24.77 -4.98
C ASP A 14 -6.82 24.61 -6.34
N TRP A 15 -7.08 25.51 -7.29
CA TRP A 15 -6.36 25.54 -8.56
C TRP A 15 -4.87 25.84 -8.41
N SER A 16 -4.50 26.72 -7.47
CA SER A 16 -3.09 27.00 -7.16
C SER A 16 -2.39 25.78 -6.58
N LEU A 17 -3.03 25.06 -5.65
CA LEU A 17 -2.51 23.82 -5.07
C LEU A 17 -2.33 22.74 -6.13
N LEU A 18 -3.33 22.56 -7.00
CA LEU A 18 -3.26 21.59 -8.10
C LEU A 18 -2.12 21.93 -9.08
N GLY A 19 -2.00 23.21 -9.46
CA GLY A 19 -0.92 23.68 -10.33
C GLY A 19 0.46 23.48 -9.69
N GLY A 20 0.58 23.74 -8.38
CA GLY A 20 1.80 23.49 -7.61
C GLY A 20 2.16 22.01 -7.54
N PHE A 21 1.19 21.13 -7.24
CA PHE A 21 1.40 19.69 -7.21
C PHE A 21 1.84 19.15 -8.58
N TYR A 22 1.12 19.52 -9.65
CA TYR A 22 1.49 19.15 -11.01
C TYR A 22 2.91 19.65 -11.36
N GLY A 23 3.23 20.90 -11.01
CA GLY A 23 4.56 21.47 -11.23
C GLY A 23 5.67 20.68 -10.56
N GLN A 24 5.46 20.21 -9.32
CA GLN A 24 6.43 19.37 -8.60
C GLN A 24 6.62 18.00 -9.27
N CYS A 25 5.54 17.38 -9.78
CA CYS A 25 5.65 16.10 -10.48
C CYS A 25 6.37 16.20 -11.83
N MET A 26 6.28 17.37 -12.50
CA MET A 26 6.89 17.58 -13.82
C MET A 26 8.34 18.09 -13.75
N ASP A 27 8.82 18.51 -12.57
CA ASP A 27 10.20 18.99 -12.39
C ASP A 27 11.17 17.81 -12.19
N GLU A 28 11.47 17.11 -13.28
CA GLU A 28 12.39 15.97 -13.29
C GLU A 28 13.78 16.33 -12.72
N ALA A 29 14.29 17.53 -13.00
CA ALA A 29 15.60 17.96 -12.53
C ALA A 29 15.65 18.07 -11.00
N ALA A 30 14.58 18.58 -10.38
CA ALA A 30 14.44 18.60 -8.93
C ALA A 30 14.32 17.19 -8.35
N VAL A 31 13.55 16.30 -8.98
CA VAL A 31 13.40 14.90 -8.57
C VAL A 31 14.75 14.16 -8.60
N GLU A 32 15.48 14.25 -9.71
CA GLU A 32 16.80 13.62 -9.87
C GLU A 32 17.82 14.19 -8.87
N THR A 33 17.77 15.49 -8.59
CA THR A 33 18.64 16.12 -7.58
C THR A 33 18.32 15.64 -6.17
N ALA A 34 17.05 15.45 -5.84
CA ALA A 34 16.62 14.96 -4.53
C ALA A 34 16.95 13.48 -4.33
N GLY A 35 16.91 12.67 -5.39
CA GLY A 35 17.19 11.24 -5.35
C GLY A 35 16.36 10.53 -4.29
N MET A 36 17.01 9.74 -3.43
CA MET A 36 16.35 9.00 -2.35
C MET A 36 16.18 9.78 -1.05
N ALA A 37 16.72 11.00 -0.93
CA ALA A 37 16.69 11.77 0.32
C ALA A 37 15.28 11.90 0.94
N PRO A 38 14.20 12.09 0.15
CA PRO A 38 12.84 12.13 0.70
C PRO A 38 12.36 10.83 1.36
N LEU A 39 12.91 9.67 0.97
CA LEU A 39 12.53 8.35 1.49
C LEU A 39 13.34 7.93 2.73
N GLU A 40 14.52 8.52 2.95
CA GLU A 40 15.43 8.16 4.04
C GLU A 40 14.78 8.14 5.43
N PRO A 41 13.90 9.10 5.82
CA PRO A 41 13.26 9.06 7.14
C PRO A 41 12.40 7.82 7.35
N VAL A 42 11.64 7.41 6.32
CA VAL A 42 10.76 6.24 6.36
C VAL A 42 11.59 4.96 6.40
N LEU A 43 12.57 4.84 5.51
CA LEU A 43 13.47 3.68 5.48
C LEU A 43 14.25 3.51 6.79
N THR A 44 14.70 4.62 7.38
CA THR A 44 15.37 4.61 8.69
C THR A 44 14.46 4.16 9.81
N ALA A 45 13.18 4.58 9.80
CA ALA A 45 12.20 4.14 10.79
C ALA A 45 11.95 2.63 10.70
N ILE A 46 11.79 2.10 9.47
CA ILE A 46 11.61 0.66 9.23
C ILE A 46 12.84 -0.12 9.69
N ALA A 47 14.05 0.32 9.33
CA ALA A 47 15.30 -0.37 9.66
C ALA A 47 15.59 -0.45 11.16
N LYS A 48 15.00 0.45 11.97
CA LYS A 48 15.14 0.48 13.43
C LYS A 48 14.08 -0.36 14.15
N ALA A 49 12.97 -0.66 13.49
CA ALA A 49 11.88 -1.42 14.09
C ALA A 49 12.28 -2.88 14.28
N ASP A 50 11.91 -3.44 15.42
CA ASP A 50 11.96 -4.89 15.62
C ASP A 50 10.54 -5.48 15.64
N LYS A 51 10.44 -6.77 15.97
CA LYS A 51 9.15 -7.48 15.97
C LYS A 51 8.09 -6.85 16.88
N LYS A 52 8.45 -6.27 18.04
CA LYS A 52 7.46 -5.65 18.94
C LYS A 52 6.95 -4.31 18.39
N ASP A 53 7.70 -3.69 17.48
CA ASP A 53 7.38 -2.39 16.89
C ASP A 53 6.57 -2.52 15.58
N LEU A 54 6.31 -3.75 15.11
CA LEU A 54 5.67 -4.02 13.82
C LEU A 54 4.32 -3.30 13.67
N GLY A 55 3.44 -3.40 14.67
CA GLY A 55 2.13 -2.74 14.62
C GLY A 55 2.23 -1.21 14.55
N ALA A 56 3.14 -0.62 15.33
CA ALA A 56 3.37 0.83 15.31
C ALA A 56 3.97 1.29 13.98
N THR A 57 4.88 0.50 13.41
CA THR A 57 5.53 0.78 12.12
C THR A 57 4.50 0.71 10.99
N LEU A 58 3.66 -0.33 10.96
CA LEU A 58 2.57 -0.46 9.99
C LEU A 58 1.59 0.71 10.10
N GLY A 59 1.20 1.11 11.32
CA GLY A 59 0.32 2.27 11.51
C GLY A 59 0.94 3.58 11.04
N MET A 60 2.24 3.78 11.25
CA MET A 60 2.98 4.95 10.73
C MET A 60 3.01 4.97 9.20
N LEU A 61 3.20 3.81 8.55
CA LEU A 61 3.19 3.67 7.09
C LEU A 61 1.78 3.94 6.52
N GLN A 62 0.75 3.34 7.11
CA GLN A 62 -0.64 3.55 6.70
C GLN A 62 -1.06 5.02 6.83
N ALA A 63 -0.62 5.72 7.88
CA ALA A 63 -0.87 7.16 8.03
C ALA A 63 -0.23 8.02 6.93
N GLN A 64 0.75 7.48 6.20
CA GLN A 64 1.41 8.10 5.04
C GLN A 64 0.85 7.57 3.70
N GLY A 65 -0.20 6.76 3.72
CA GLY A 65 -0.79 6.16 2.52
C GLY A 65 -0.04 4.92 2.00
N LEU A 66 0.84 4.33 2.81
CA LEU A 66 1.55 3.09 2.49
C LEU A 66 0.88 1.93 3.22
N ASP A 67 0.03 1.18 2.51
CA ASP A 67 -0.55 -0.04 3.05
C ASP A 67 0.51 -1.12 3.27
N GLY A 68 0.27 -1.96 4.27
CA GLY A 68 1.11 -3.09 4.62
C GLY A 68 0.34 -4.39 4.55
N LEU A 69 0.30 -5.12 5.66
CA LEU A 69 -0.33 -6.45 5.74
C LEU A 69 -1.87 -6.44 5.56
N TRP A 70 -2.49 -5.32 5.91
CA TRP A 70 -3.91 -5.03 5.71
C TRP A 70 -4.04 -3.54 5.36
N SER A 71 -5.18 -3.16 4.79
CA SER A 71 -5.56 -1.76 4.62
C SER A 71 -6.67 -1.40 5.61
N VAL A 72 -6.76 -0.11 5.94
CA VAL A 72 -7.83 0.41 6.81
C VAL A 72 -8.52 1.56 6.08
N GLY A 73 -9.84 1.46 5.94
CA GLY A 73 -10.67 2.49 5.34
C GLY A 73 -11.87 2.83 6.22
N VAL A 74 -12.45 4.01 6.00
CA VAL A 74 -13.73 4.40 6.62
C VAL A 74 -14.77 4.52 5.52
N PHE A 75 -15.82 3.72 5.61
CA PHE A 75 -16.93 3.69 4.67
C PHE A 75 -18.25 3.64 5.43
N GLY A 76 -19.38 3.84 4.73
CA GLY A 76 -20.70 3.60 5.33
C GLY A 76 -20.84 2.13 5.74
N ASP A 77 -21.52 1.87 6.85
CA ASP A 77 -21.88 0.50 7.25
C ASP A 77 -22.83 -0.09 6.20
N LEU A 78 -22.52 -1.30 5.70
CA LEU A 78 -23.33 -2.01 4.71
C LEU A 78 -24.78 -2.24 5.18
N LYS A 79 -25.02 -2.31 6.50
CA LYS A 79 -26.36 -2.52 7.08
C LYS A 79 -26.96 -1.25 7.70
N ASP A 80 -26.18 -0.19 7.88
CA ASP A 80 -26.62 1.11 8.37
C ASP A 80 -25.86 2.26 7.66
N PRO A 81 -26.26 2.65 6.43
CA PRO A 81 -25.48 3.57 5.60
C PRO A 81 -25.38 4.99 6.16
N ASP A 82 -26.19 5.36 7.16
CA ASP A 82 -26.09 6.64 7.86
C ASP A 82 -24.96 6.65 8.91
N THR A 83 -24.36 5.49 9.18
CA THR A 83 -23.24 5.29 10.11
C THR A 83 -21.96 4.98 9.34
N ASN A 84 -20.86 5.65 9.68
CA ASN A 84 -19.54 5.27 9.19
C ASN A 84 -18.92 4.19 10.08
N MET A 85 -18.27 3.23 9.44
CA MET A 85 -17.55 2.13 10.09
C MET A 85 -16.12 2.04 9.55
N ALA A 86 -15.19 1.61 10.40
CA ALA A 86 -13.84 1.26 9.98
C ALA A 86 -13.82 -0.15 9.40
N TYR A 87 -13.27 -0.30 8.21
CA TYR A 87 -13.11 -1.56 7.50
C TYR A 87 -11.64 -1.93 7.48
N LEU A 88 -11.34 -3.19 7.81
CA LEU A 88 -10.02 -3.79 7.64
C LEU A 88 -10.13 -4.78 6.47
N GLU A 89 -9.30 -4.59 5.44
CA GLU A 89 -9.32 -5.42 4.24
C GLU A 89 -7.97 -6.12 4.02
N GLN A 90 -8.00 -7.22 3.27
CA GLN A 90 -6.78 -7.92 2.87
C GLN A 90 -5.90 -7.03 1.99
N ALA A 91 -4.60 -6.96 2.28
CA ALA A 91 -3.62 -6.22 1.50
C ALA A 91 -2.27 -6.96 1.50
N GLY A 92 -1.19 -6.25 1.17
CA GLY A 92 0.17 -6.76 1.33
C GLY A 92 0.70 -7.62 0.19
N LEU A 93 0.00 -7.64 -0.95
CA LEU A 93 0.48 -8.25 -2.19
C LEU A 93 0.95 -7.16 -3.15
N GLY A 94 2.15 -7.31 -3.73
CA GLY A 94 2.60 -6.40 -4.77
C GLY A 94 2.16 -6.77 -6.18
N LEU A 95 1.67 -7.99 -6.41
CA LEU A 95 0.96 -8.36 -7.65
C LEU A 95 -0.56 -8.12 -7.49
N PRO A 96 -1.29 -7.80 -8.58
CA PRO A 96 -2.67 -7.31 -8.49
C PRO A 96 -3.71 -8.31 -7.96
N ASP A 97 -3.39 -9.59 -7.89
CA ASP A 97 -4.31 -10.65 -7.47
C ASP A 97 -3.52 -11.83 -6.89
N ARG A 98 -4.09 -12.51 -5.90
CA ARG A 98 -3.50 -13.69 -5.26
C ARG A 98 -3.19 -14.81 -6.27
N ASP A 99 -3.99 -14.93 -7.33
CA ASP A 99 -3.84 -16.00 -8.32
C ASP A 99 -2.49 -15.94 -9.03
N TYR A 100 -1.89 -14.75 -9.17
CA TYR A 100 -0.56 -14.60 -9.79
C TYR A 100 0.55 -15.26 -8.98
N TYR A 101 0.35 -15.51 -7.68
CA TYR A 101 1.30 -16.24 -6.83
C TYR A 101 1.07 -17.76 -6.82
N LEU A 102 -0.16 -18.18 -7.15
CA LEU A 102 -0.66 -19.53 -6.89
C LEU A 102 -0.77 -20.39 -8.15
N LYS A 103 -1.01 -19.77 -9.31
CA LYS A 103 -1.05 -20.47 -10.60
C LYS A 103 0.35 -20.87 -11.06
N ASP A 104 0.39 -22.01 -11.76
CA ASP A 104 1.59 -22.66 -12.29
C ASP A 104 1.64 -22.68 -13.82
N ASP A 105 0.71 -21.98 -14.49
CA ASP A 105 0.77 -21.78 -15.93
C ASP A 105 2.00 -20.95 -16.33
N GLU A 106 2.45 -21.12 -17.58
CA GLU A 106 3.68 -20.51 -18.09
C GLU A 106 3.70 -18.99 -17.92
N GLY A 107 2.57 -18.32 -18.12
CA GLY A 107 2.43 -16.87 -17.97
C GLY A 107 2.60 -16.44 -16.52
N SER A 108 1.92 -17.13 -15.60
CA SER A 108 2.05 -16.88 -14.15
C SER A 108 3.48 -17.12 -13.65
N VAL A 109 4.12 -18.22 -14.05
CA VAL A 109 5.49 -18.54 -13.65
C VAL A 109 6.47 -17.48 -14.19
N ALA A 110 6.33 -17.05 -15.44
CA ALA A 110 7.15 -15.99 -16.01
C ALA A 110 6.98 -14.66 -15.26
N LEU A 111 5.74 -14.30 -14.89
CA LEU A 111 5.46 -13.10 -14.10
C LEU A 111 6.11 -13.18 -12.70
N GLN A 112 6.01 -14.32 -12.02
CA GLN A 112 6.62 -14.51 -10.69
C GLN A 112 8.15 -14.37 -10.73
N VAL A 113 8.79 -14.80 -11.83
CA VAL A 113 10.24 -14.60 -12.04
C VAL A 113 10.55 -13.13 -12.26
N ALA A 114 9.81 -12.45 -13.15
CA ALA A 114 10.00 -11.03 -13.43
C ALA A 114 9.79 -10.16 -12.20
N TYR A 115 8.80 -10.50 -11.37
CA TYR A 115 8.47 -9.76 -10.16
C TYR A 115 9.58 -9.85 -9.10
N ARG A 116 10.14 -11.04 -8.85
CA ARG A 116 11.31 -11.20 -7.97
C ARG A 116 12.52 -10.43 -8.47
N ALA A 117 12.77 -10.45 -9.77
CA ALA A 117 13.86 -9.67 -10.37
C ALA A 117 13.64 -8.16 -10.19
N TYR A 118 12.40 -7.69 -10.31
CA TYR A 118 12.04 -6.30 -10.08
C TYR A 118 12.23 -5.88 -8.61
N ILE A 119 11.81 -6.70 -7.64
CA ILE A 119 12.07 -6.44 -6.21
C ILE A 119 13.58 -6.33 -5.96
N ALA A 120 14.37 -7.28 -6.47
CA ALA A 120 15.83 -7.25 -6.32
C ALA A 120 16.42 -5.96 -6.90
N GLN A 121 15.97 -5.54 -8.09
CA GLN A 121 16.41 -4.29 -8.71
C GLN A 121 16.10 -3.06 -7.83
N LEU A 122 14.91 -2.97 -7.24
CA LEU A 122 14.56 -1.87 -6.34
C LEU A 122 15.43 -1.86 -5.08
N LEU A 123 15.71 -3.03 -4.51
CA LEU A 123 16.59 -3.18 -3.35
C LEU A 123 18.03 -2.76 -3.69
N GLU A 124 18.54 -3.14 -4.87
CA GLU A 124 19.86 -2.68 -5.35
C GLU A 124 19.90 -1.16 -5.53
N MET A 125 18.85 -0.57 -6.11
CA MET A 125 18.72 0.88 -6.25
C MET A 125 18.69 1.60 -4.89
N SER A 126 18.27 0.90 -3.83
CA SER A 126 18.31 1.41 -2.45
C SER A 126 19.68 1.28 -1.76
N GLY A 127 20.67 0.69 -2.44
CA GLY A 127 22.04 0.52 -1.94
C GLY A 127 22.34 -0.84 -1.30
N ILE A 128 21.42 -1.80 -1.36
CA ILE A 128 21.65 -3.18 -0.93
C ILE A 128 22.51 -3.90 -1.98
N ASP A 129 23.48 -4.69 -1.57
CA ASP A 129 24.31 -5.43 -2.52
C ASP A 129 23.50 -6.48 -3.30
N ALA A 130 23.88 -6.75 -4.55
CA ALA A 130 23.11 -7.62 -5.44
C ALA A 130 22.86 -9.04 -4.89
N ALA A 131 23.79 -9.60 -4.11
CA ALA A 131 23.61 -10.93 -3.54
C ALA A 131 22.56 -10.92 -2.42
N GLN A 132 22.63 -9.94 -1.54
CA GLN A 132 21.65 -9.73 -0.47
C GLN A 132 20.29 -9.32 -1.04
N ALA A 133 20.25 -8.41 -2.01
CA ALA A 133 19.03 -7.96 -2.68
C ALA A 133 18.26 -9.13 -3.33
N LYS A 134 18.98 -10.04 -3.99
CA LYS A 134 18.37 -11.26 -4.55
C LYS A 134 17.77 -12.14 -3.46
N LYS A 135 18.50 -12.36 -2.37
CA LYS A 135 18.02 -13.17 -1.25
C LYS A 135 16.77 -12.55 -0.61
N ASP A 136 16.81 -11.25 -0.35
CA ASP A 136 15.69 -10.53 0.27
C ASP A 136 14.48 -10.48 -0.67
N ALA A 137 14.68 -10.37 -1.99
CA ALA A 137 13.60 -10.48 -2.96
C ALA A 137 12.91 -11.86 -2.93
N ASP A 138 13.67 -12.95 -2.79
CA ASP A 138 13.11 -14.29 -2.64
C ASP A 138 12.34 -14.43 -1.31
N ASP A 139 12.86 -13.87 -0.22
CA ASP A 139 12.20 -13.89 1.10
C ASP A 139 10.91 -13.06 1.11
N ILE A 140 10.92 -11.86 0.53
CA ILE A 140 9.74 -11.00 0.35
C ILE A 140 8.69 -11.73 -0.48
N TYR A 141 9.08 -12.29 -1.63
CA TYR A 141 8.14 -13.03 -2.47
C TYR A 141 7.56 -14.25 -1.76
N ALA A 142 8.36 -14.99 -0.99
CA ALA A 142 7.88 -16.12 -0.21
C ALA A 142 6.86 -15.70 0.85
N PHE A 143 7.10 -14.56 1.53
CA PHE A 143 6.17 -13.98 2.47
C PHE A 143 4.85 -13.56 1.80
N GLU A 144 4.92 -12.82 0.68
CA GLU A 144 3.73 -12.44 -0.08
C GLU A 144 2.97 -13.65 -0.61
N LYS A 145 3.66 -14.71 -1.05
CA LYS A 145 3.01 -15.95 -1.47
C LYS A 145 2.26 -16.62 -0.33
N ALA A 146 2.80 -16.60 0.89
CA ALA A 146 2.09 -17.09 2.07
C ALA A 146 0.86 -16.24 2.38
N LEU A 147 0.94 -14.91 2.25
CA LEU A 147 -0.23 -14.03 2.36
C LEU A 147 -1.27 -14.35 1.29
N ALA A 148 -0.86 -14.51 0.02
CA ALA A 148 -1.75 -14.84 -1.08
C ALA A 148 -2.51 -16.15 -0.84
N GLN A 149 -1.89 -17.14 -0.19
CA GLN A 149 -2.57 -18.38 0.21
C GLN A 149 -3.71 -18.14 1.20
N LEU A 150 -3.56 -17.18 2.11
CA LEU A 150 -4.55 -16.79 3.11
C LEU A 150 -5.61 -15.80 2.58
N SER A 151 -5.29 -15.06 1.52
CA SER A 151 -6.21 -14.12 0.89
C SER A 151 -7.44 -14.82 0.30
N LEU A 152 -8.59 -14.17 0.38
CA LEU A 152 -9.80 -14.60 -0.30
C LEU A 152 -9.66 -14.42 -1.82
N PRO A 153 -10.22 -15.33 -2.64
CA PRO A 153 -10.31 -15.15 -4.07
C PRO A 153 -11.29 -14.03 -4.43
N ARG A 154 -11.09 -13.44 -5.61
CA ARG A 154 -11.75 -12.19 -6.03
C ARG A 154 -13.27 -12.30 -6.19
N ASP A 155 -13.79 -13.49 -6.46
CA ASP A 155 -15.22 -13.77 -6.49
C ASP A 155 -15.84 -13.74 -5.08
N GLU A 156 -15.14 -14.29 -4.09
CA GLU A 156 -15.57 -14.24 -2.69
C GLU A 156 -15.53 -12.83 -2.09
N LEU A 157 -14.54 -12.00 -2.49
CA LEU A 157 -14.49 -10.59 -2.09
C LEU A 157 -15.69 -9.75 -2.57
N ARG A 158 -16.45 -10.24 -3.55
CA ARG A 158 -17.65 -9.55 -4.06
C ARG A 158 -18.93 -9.99 -3.36
N ASP A 159 -18.86 -10.97 -2.47
CA ASP A 159 -20.00 -11.42 -1.69
C ASP A 159 -20.09 -10.59 -0.40
N PRO A 160 -21.05 -9.64 -0.29
CA PRO A 160 -21.16 -8.76 0.86
C PRO A 160 -21.39 -9.52 2.17
N GLU A 161 -22.06 -10.67 2.13
CA GLU A 161 -22.30 -11.47 3.34
C GLU A 161 -21.03 -12.17 3.84
N LYS A 162 -20.08 -12.48 2.93
CA LYS A 162 -18.79 -13.08 3.31
C LYS A 162 -17.80 -12.06 3.88
N VAL A 163 -17.85 -10.82 3.41
CA VAL A 163 -16.90 -9.77 3.81
C VAL A 163 -17.42 -8.92 4.97
N TYR A 164 -18.72 -8.93 5.26
CA TYR A 164 -19.30 -8.21 6.38
C TYR A 164 -19.18 -8.98 7.71
N ASN A 165 -18.06 -8.77 8.40
CA ASN A 165 -17.73 -9.44 9.67
C ASN A 165 -17.56 -8.41 10.79
N PRO A 166 -18.64 -7.75 11.26
CA PRO A 166 -18.53 -6.71 12.28
C PRO A 166 -18.09 -7.30 13.62
N ILE A 167 -17.02 -6.75 14.17
CA ILE A 167 -16.49 -7.09 15.49
C ILE A 167 -16.16 -5.80 16.25
N THR A 168 -16.17 -5.89 17.57
CA THR A 168 -15.71 -4.80 18.45
C THR A 168 -14.17 -4.77 18.51
N ILE A 169 -13.60 -3.62 18.88
CA ILE A 169 -12.15 -3.51 19.11
C ILE A 169 -11.65 -4.51 20.17
N ALA A 170 -12.48 -4.80 21.19
CA ALA A 170 -12.15 -5.77 22.23
C ALA A 170 -12.18 -7.24 21.72
N GLU A 171 -12.85 -7.52 20.61
CA GLU A 171 -12.81 -8.83 19.96
C GLU A 171 -11.63 -8.94 19.00
N LEU A 172 -11.22 -7.83 18.37
CA LEU A 172 -10.03 -7.77 17.52
C LEU A 172 -8.72 -7.96 18.30
N ASP A 173 -8.66 -7.56 19.57
CA ASP A 173 -7.48 -7.68 20.44
C ASP A 173 -7.26 -9.10 21.02
N LYS A 174 -8.11 -10.07 20.67
CA LYS A 174 -8.03 -11.46 21.13
C LYS A 174 -7.33 -12.37 20.13
#